data_AF-A0A2E1AE24-F1
#
_entry.id   AF-A0A2E1AE24-F1
#
_cell.length_a   1.000
_cell.length_b   1.000
_cell.length_c   1.000
_cell.angle_alpha   90.00
_cell.angle_beta   90.00
_cell.angle_gamma   90.00
#
_symmetry.space_group_name_H-M   'P 1'
#
loop_
_entity.id
_entity.type
_entity.pdbx_description
1 polymer ?
#
loop_
_entity_poly.entity_id
_entity_poly.type
_entity_poly.pdbx_seq_one_letter_code
_entity_poly.pdbx_strand_id
1 'polypeptide(L)'
;MISVYRLATYILLSFLLLMTTACSALTVEDAPATMRADLSMNVTEMAVARTAIVESQGSANATAEAAMTSAAELNTLNVALYATMNAAAANGITERRVLQNDGGAMPAEMFDLSSGTMRFEQVGLTAHIRESDRCFDEQNNGTYWVGYFDSIYLVAVALNMDAGTQFRVNWLREGEFIQESVYVAPVFAEYQCLALEISNNNGQLTPGHWAASIVVNGEPLMTRTFTIQNQP
;
A
#
# COMPACT_ATOMS: atom_id res chain seq x y z
N MET A 1 106.49 34.47 -54.82
CA MET A 1 105.13 34.97 -55.17
C MET A 1 104.00 33.95 -54.88
N ILE A 2 104.06 33.16 -53.79
CA ILE A 2 103.03 32.14 -53.46
C ILE A 2 102.29 32.45 -52.13
N SER A 3 102.74 33.44 -51.35
CA SER A 3 102.22 33.68 -49.98
C SER A 3 100.93 34.53 -49.93
N VAL A 4 100.68 35.39 -50.91
CA VAL A 4 99.58 36.38 -50.84
C VAL A 4 98.20 35.76 -51.15
N TYR A 5 98.14 34.73 -52.00
CA TYR A 5 96.88 34.07 -52.37
C TYR A 5 96.27 33.19 -51.27
N ARG A 6 97.10 32.69 -50.33
CA ARG A 6 96.61 31.90 -49.19
C ARG A 6 95.99 32.78 -48.11
N LEU A 7 96.49 34.00 -47.91
CA LEU A 7 95.93 34.92 -46.92
C LEU A 7 94.54 35.44 -47.33
N ALA A 8 94.35 35.71 -48.62
CA ALA A 8 93.07 36.21 -49.15
C ALA A 8 91.94 35.17 -49.05
N THR A 9 92.25 33.88 -49.23
CA THR A 9 91.25 32.81 -49.13
C THR A 9 90.80 32.54 -47.69
N TYR A 10 91.70 32.65 -46.69
CA TYR A 10 91.29 32.51 -45.28
C TYR A 10 90.40 33.65 -44.80
N ILE A 11 90.65 34.90 -45.24
CA ILE A 11 89.82 36.05 -44.86
C ILE A 11 88.41 35.91 -45.45
N LEU A 12 88.30 35.46 -46.70
CA LEU A 12 87.02 35.28 -47.38
C LEU A 12 86.20 34.11 -46.78
N LEU A 13 86.87 33.02 -46.37
CA LEU A 13 86.21 31.90 -45.69
C LEU A 13 85.72 32.28 -44.28
N SER A 14 86.46 33.13 -43.57
CA SER A 14 86.10 33.62 -42.23
C SER A 14 84.87 34.53 -42.28
N PHE A 15 84.77 35.38 -43.31
CA PHE A 15 83.63 36.28 -43.49
C PHE A 15 82.35 35.54 -43.87
N LEU A 16 82.46 34.45 -44.65
CA LEU A 16 81.33 33.61 -45.02
C LEU A 16 80.78 32.83 -43.81
N LEU A 17 81.63 32.45 -42.85
CA LEU A 17 81.22 31.72 -41.63
C LEU A 17 80.54 32.62 -40.58
N LEU A 18 80.82 33.93 -40.59
CA LEU A 18 80.18 34.90 -39.70
C LEU A 18 78.78 35.32 -40.18
N MET A 19 78.50 35.23 -41.48
CA MET A 19 77.19 35.58 -42.03
C MET A 19 76.13 34.49 -41.84
N THR A 20 76.51 33.22 -41.64
CA THR A 20 75.55 32.11 -41.46
C THR A 20 75.08 31.95 -40.02
N THR A 21 75.76 32.53 -39.02
CA THR A 21 75.36 32.45 -37.60
C THR A 21 74.45 33.60 -37.15
N ALA A 22 74.37 34.70 -37.92
CA ALA A 22 73.51 35.85 -37.58
C ALA A 22 72.02 35.65 -37.92
N CYS A 23 71.68 34.68 -38.77
CA CYS A 23 70.29 34.46 -39.22
C CYS A 23 69.44 33.65 -38.22
N SER A 24 70.06 32.94 -37.26
CA SER A 24 69.36 32.12 -36.27
C SER A 24 68.82 32.90 -35.06
N ALA A 25 69.16 34.20 -34.94
CA ALA A 25 68.77 35.03 -33.80
C ALA A 25 67.41 35.74 -33.98
N LEU A 26 66.80 35.67 -35.16
CA LEU A 26 65.52 36.35 -35.49
C LEU A 26 64.31 35.40 -35.50
N THR A 27 64.49 34.11 -35.23
CA THR A 27 63.41 33.11 -35.09
C THR A 27 63.28 32.60 -33.67
N VAL A 28 63.69 33.38 -32.67
CA VAL A 28 63.34 33.10 -31.28
C VAL A 28 61.92 33.62 -31.11
N GLU A 29 60.95 32.71 -31.11
CA GLU A 29 59.59 32.97 -30.64
C GLU A 29 59.67 33.79 -29.35
N ASP A 30 58.98 34.93 -29.31
CA ASP A 30 58.87 35.80 -28.15
C ASP A 30 58.19 35.04 -26.99
N ALA A 31 58.97 34.17 -26.33
CA ALA A 31 58.59 33.39 -25.17
C ALA A 31 57.87 34.21 -24.07
N PRO A 32 58.23 35.49 -23.78
CA PRO A 32 57.51 36.24 -22.75
C PRO A 32 56.09 36.67 -23.16
N ALA A 33 55.76 36.74 -24.46
CA ALA A 33 54.42 37.07 -24.93
C ALA A 33 53.47 35.87 -24.81
N THR A 34 53.94 34.67 -25.19
CA THR A 34 53.17 33.42 -25.08
C THR A 34 52.93 33.04 -23.62
N MET A 35 53.92 33.23 -22.75
CA MET A 35 53.82 32.92 -21.31
C MET A 35 52.78 33.81 -20.58
N ARG A 36 52.60 35.06 -21.01
CA ARG A 36 51.57 35.97 -20.46
C ARG A 36 50.17 35.59 -20.92
N ALA A 37 50.01 35.12 -22.16
CA ALA A 37 48.75 34.62 -22.67
C ALA A 37 48.32 33.35 -21.91
N ASP A 38 49.23 32.40 -21.71
CA ASP A 38 48.96 31.17 -20.95
C ASP A 38 48.62 31.46 -19.49
N LEU A 39 49.32 32.39 -18.82
CA LEU A 39 49.00 32.81 -17.46
C LEU A 39 47.59 33.44 -17.37
N SER A 40 47.22 34.28 -18.34
CA SER A 40 45.88 34.89 -18.35
C SER A 40 44.77 33.87 -18.59
N MET A 41 45.01 32.89 -19.48
CA MET A 41 44.07 31.82 -19.80
C MET A 41 43.85 30.90 -18.60
N ASN A 42 44.93 30.54 -17.90
CA ASN A 42 44.91 29.67 -16.73
C ASN A 42 44.15 30.31 -15.53
N VAL A 43 44.23 31.64 -15.38
CA VAL A 43 43.45 32.36 -14.34
C VAL A 43 41.94 32.31 -14.64
N THR A 44 41.53 32.45 -15.90
CA THR A 44 40.13 32.30 -16.30
C THR A 44 39.62 30.87 -16.14
N GLU A 45 40.41 29.86 -16.50
CA GLU A 45 40.02 28.44 -16.30
C GLU A 45 39.88 28.10 -14.81
N MET A 46 40.78 28.60 -13.96
CA MET A 46 40.65 28.43 -12.50
C MET A 46 39.42 29.12 -11.93
N ALA A 47 39.02 30.28 -12.46
CA ALA A 47 37.81 30.99 -12.02
C ALA A 47 36.54 30.18 -12.39
N VAL A 48 36.48 29.65 -13.62
CA VAL A 48 35.37 28.80 -14.10
C VAL A 48 35.30 27.49 -13.32
N ALA A 49 36.44 26.87 -13.02
CA ALA A 49 36.49 25.66 -12.20
C ALA A 49 36.03 25.92 -10.76
N ARG A 50 36.40 27.06 -10.15
CA ARG A 50 35.90 27.43 -8.81
C ARG A 50 34.40 27.65 -8.79
N THR A 51 33.84 28.33 -9.79
CA THR A 51 32.38 28.53 -9.86
C THR A 51 31.65 27.20 -10.03
N ALA A 52 32.16 26.28 -10.86
CA ALA A 52 31.59 24.95 -11.02
C ALA A 52 31.67 24.09 -9.73
N ILE A 53 32.75 24.23 -8.95
CA ILE A 53 32.89 23.55 -7.66
C ILE A 53 31.89 24.09 -6.64
N VAL A 54 31.70 25.41 -6.56
CA VAL A 54 30.74 26.02 -5.62
C VAL A 54 29.29 25.65 -5.98
N GLU A 55 28.96 25.62 -7.27
CA GLU A 55 27.64 25.18 -7.75
C GLU A 55 27.39 23.69 -7.48
N SER A 56 28.40 22.85 -7.71
CA SER A 56 28.36 21.42 -7.37
C SER A 56 28.20 21.19 -5.86
N GLN A 57 28.89 21.97 -5.02
CA GLN A 57 28.72 21.91 -3.56
C GLN A 57 27.33 22.38 -3.12
N GLY A 58 26.76 23.42 -3.75
CA GLY A 58 25.39 23.86 -3.49
C GLY A 58 24.36 22.79 -3.83
N SER A 59 24.52 22.14 -4.99
CA SER A 59 23.67 21.03 -5.42
C SER A 59 23.79 19.80 -4.51
N ALA A 60 25.01 19.46 -4.08
CA ALA A 60 25.26 18.37 -3.15
C ALA A 60 24.65 18.64 -1.76
N ASN A 61 24.75 19.87 -1.25
CA ASN A 61 24.14 20.26 0.02
C ASN A 61 22.61 20.25 -0.04
N ALA A 62 22.01 20.76 -1.14
CA ALA A 62 20.57 20.70 -1.35
C ALA A 62 20.06 19.25 -1.44
N THR A 63 20.83 18.37 -2.10
CA THR A 63 20.51 16.93 -2.18
C THR A 63 20.63 16.26 -0.81
N ALA A 64 21.65 16.62 -0.01
CA ALA A 64 21.82 16.11 1.34
C ALA A 64 20.69 16.57 2.28
N GLU A 65 20.24 17.82 2.17
CA GLU A 65 19.13 18.37 2.96
C GLU A 65 17.78 17.74 2.58
N ALA A 66 17.53 17.53 1.29
CA ALA A 66 16.37 16.77 0.82
C ALA A 66 16.41 15.31 1.31
N ALA A 67 17.57 14.66 1.31
CA ALA A 67 17.74 13.30 1.83
C ALA A 67 17.50 13.23 3.35
N MET A 68 17.97 14.22 4.12
CA MET A 68 17.71 14.30 5.56
C MET A 68 16.22 14.51 5.87
N THR A 69 15.53 15.31 5.06
CA THR A 69 14.09 15.53 5.19
C THR A 69 13.31 14.25 4.91
N SER A 70 13.67 13.54 3.83
CA SER A 70 13.07 12.24 3.50
C SER A 70 13.34 11.18 4.57
N ALA A 71 14.55 11.14 5.15
CA ALA A 71 14.87 10.25 6.25
C ALA A 71 14.08 10.57 7.53
N ALA A 72 13.87 11.85 7.84
CA ALA A 72 13.05 12.28 8.97
C ALA A 72 11.56 11.94 8.76
N GLU A 73 11.07 12.06 7.54
CA GLU A 73 9.70 11.67 7.17
C GLU A 73 9.49 10.16 7.29
N LEU A 74 10.43 9.35 6.80
CA LEU A 74 10.41 7.89 6.98
C LEU A 74 10.46 7.48 8.45
N ASN A 75 11.25 8.17 9.26
CA ASN A 75 11.30 7.90 10.70
C ASN A 75 9.97 8.26 11.39
N THR A 76 9.33 9.35 10.98
CA THR A 76 8.01 9.75 11.49
C THR A 76 6.94 8.72 11.12
N LEU A 77 6.97 8.22 9.89
CA LEU A 77 6.08 7.14 9.44
C LEU A 77 6.32 5.85 10.22
N ASN A 78 7.58 5.47 10.46
CA ASN A 78 7.91 4.28 11.26
C ASN A 78 7.38 4.41 12.69
N VAL A 79 7.57 5.57 13.34
CA VAL A 79 7.05 5.82 14.70
C VAL A 79 5.52 5.76 14.72
N ALA A 80 4.83 6.33 13.73
CA ALA A 80 3.38 6.25 13.61
C ALA A 80 2.90 4.81 13.37
N LEU A 81 3.62 4.02 12.57
CA LEU A 81 3.32 2.61 12.33
C LEU A 81 3.48 1.80 13.62
N TYR A 82 4.58 1.97 14.35
CA TYR A 82 4.79 1.31 15.65
C TYR A 82 3.75 1.72 16.70
N ALA A 83 3.35 2.98 16.73
CA ALA A 83 2.27 3.44 17.61
C ALA A 83 0.92 2.79 17.25
N THR A 84 0.62 2.68 15.96
CA THR A 84 -0.60 2.01 15.46
C THR A 84 -0.55 0.52 15.73
N MET A 85 0.59 -0.14 15.54
CA MET A 85 0.80 -1.56 15.85
C MET A 85 0.69 -1.84 17.35
N ASN A 86 1.25 -0.99 18.20
CA ASN A 86 1.12 -1.15 19.66
C ASN A 86 -0.31 -0.88 20.15
N ALA A 87 -1.02 0.08 19.55
CA ALA A 87 -2.44 0.29 19.81
C ALA A 87 -3.30 -0.90 19.34
N ALA A 88 -2.95 -1.52 18.22
CA ALA A 88 -3.57 -2.75 17.74
C ALA A 88 -3.29 -3.95 18.68
N ALA A 89 -2.05 -4.09 19.15
CA ALA A 89 -1.65 -5.15 20.08
C ALA A 89 -2.29 -5.00 21.48
N ALA A 90 -2.43 -3.78 21.98
CA ALA A 90 -3.10 -3.49 23.26
C ALA A 90 -4.60 -3.81 23.23
N ASN A 91 -5.22 -3.87 22.04
CA ASN A 91 -6.62 -4.23 21.84
C ASN A 91 -6.86 -5.75 21.63
N GLY A 92 -5.84 -6.59 21.85
CA GLY A 92 -6.03 -8.05 21.80
C GLY A 92 -6.45 -8.58 20.43
N ILE A 93 -5.92 -8.00 19.35
CA ILE A 93 -6.11 -8.55 18.00
C ILE A 93 -5.28 -9.83 17.90
N THR A 94 -5.89 -10.97 18.27
CA THR A 94 -5.46 -12.27 17.77
C THR A 94 -5.40 -12.17 16.25
N GLU A 95 -4.29 -12.58 15.63
CA GLU A 95 -4.14 -12.60 14.17
C GLU A 95 -5.33 -13.31 13.54
N ARG A 96 -6.30 -12.53 13.05
CA ARG A 96 -7.41 -13.05 12.25
C ARG A 96 -6.84 -13.31 10.86
N ARG A 97 -6.24 -14.49 10.68
CA ARG A 97 -5.90 -14.99 9.36
C ARG A 97 -7.21 -15.12 8.58
N VAL A 98 -7.48 -14.15 7.68
CA VAL A 98 -8.59 -14.24 6.74
C VAL A 98 -8.20 -15.31 5.74
N LEU A 99 -8.58 -16.55 6.03
CA LEU A 99 -8.61 -17.59 5.02
C LEU A 99 -9.73 -17.19 4.06
N GLN A 100 -9.38 -17.15 2.79
CA GLN A 100 -10.33 -16.96 1.70
C GLN A 100 -11.28 -18.16 1.77
N ASN A 101 -12.46 -17.93 2.35
CA ASN A 101 -13.52 -18.90 2.44
C ASN A 101 -14.39 -18.71 1.20
N ASP A 102 -14.36 -19.67 0.28
CA ASP A 102 -15.05 -19.63 -1.02
C ASP A 102 -16.59 -19.77 -0.90
N GLY A 103 -17.19 -19.23 0.18
CA GLY A 103 -18.62 -18.93 0.26
C GLY A 103 -19.43 -19.67 1.33
N GLY A 104 -18.91 -20.75 1.92
CA GLY A 104 -19.63 -21.58 2.91
C GLY A 104 -19.37 -21.21 4.37
N ALA A 105 -20.03 -21.86 5.33
CA ALA A 105 -19.65 -21.71 6.74
C ALA A 105 -18.29 -22.38 7.02
N MET A 106 -17.36 -21.65 7.65
CA MET A 106 -16.11 -22.24 8.18
C MET A 106 -16.43 -23.41 9.13
N PRO A 107 -15.67 -24.51 9.05
CA PRO A 107 -15.92 -25.68 9.88
C PRO A 107 -15.48 -25.41 11.34
N ALA A 108 -16.02 -26.20 12.28
CA ALA A 108 -15.89 -25.95 13.72
C ALA A 108 -14.43 -25.90 14.20
N GLU A 109 -13.54 -26.67 13.58
CA GLU A 109 -12.11 -26.79 13.92
C GLU A 109 -11.33 -25.49 13.66
N MET A 110 -11.88 -24.57 12.87
CA MET A 110 -11.29 -23.26 12.60
C MET A 110 -11.51 -22.27 13.74
N PHE A 111 -12.38 -22.60 14.69
CA PHE A 111 -12.74 -21.73 15.81
C PHE A 111 -12.07 -22.20 17.09
N ASP A 112 -11.46 -21.26 17.82
CA ASP A 112 -10.95 -21.54 19.16
C ASP A 112 -12.10 -21.56 20.17
N LEU A 113 -12.64 -22.74 20.45
CA LEU A 113 -13.77 -22.92 21.37
C LEU A 113 -13.34 -22.89 22.85
N SER A 114 -12.03 -22.90 23.15
CA SER A 114 -11.50 -23.07 24.51
C SER A 114 -11.87 -21.97 25.50
N SER A 115 -12.19 -20.77 24.99
CA SER A 115 -12.63 -19.64 25.82
C SER A 115 -13.93 -19.90 26.58
N GLY A 116 -14.79 -20.81 26.10
CA GLY A 116 -16.14 -21.04 26.64
C GLY A 116 -17.09 -19.85 26.49
N THR A 117 -16.65 -18.74 25.90
CA THR A 117 -17.46 -17.53 25.74
C THR A 117 -18.40 -17.66 24.56
N MET A 118 -19.68 -17.35 24.78
CA MET A 118 -20.69 -17.28 23.73
C MET A 118 -20.33 -16.20 22.70
N ARG A 119 -20.35 -16.56 21.42
CA ARG A 119 -20.11 -15.62 20.32
C ARG A 119 -20.87 -16.02 19.05
N PHE A 120 -21.14 -15.04 18.21
CA PHE A 120 -21.76 -15.23 16.90
C PHE A 120 -20.80 -14.79 15.82
N GLU A 121 -20.40 -15.74 14.98
CA GLU A 121 -19.46 -15.55 13.88
C GLU A 121 -20.18 -15.73 12.54
N GLN A 122 -19.55 -15.25 11.46
CA GLN A 122 -20.03 -15.43 10.08
C GLN A 122 -21.51 -15.06 9.90
N VAL A 123 -21.95 -13.95 10.47
CA VAL A 123 -23.34 -13.51 10.37
C VAL A 123 -23.61 -12.90 8.98
N GLY A 124 -24.59 -13.43 8.27
CA GLY A 124 -24.85 -13.10 6.87
C GLY A 124 -26.27 -13.45 6.41
N LEU A 125 -26.57 -13.10 5.16
CA LEU A 125 -27.86 -13.39 4.53
C LEU A 125 -27.65 -14.34 3.35
N THR A 126 -28.60 -15.24 3.13
CA THR A 126 -28.60 -16.17 1.99
C THR A 126 -30.01 -16.60 1.63
N ALA A 127 -30.19 -17.10 0.41
CA ALA A 127 -31.41 -17.82 0.02
C ALA A 127 -31.24 -19.34 0.11
N HIS A 128 -30.01 -19.83 0.31
CA HIS A 128 -29.69 -21.26 0.31
C HIS A 128 -28.94 -21.64 1.58
N ILE A 129 -29.51 -22.60 2.30
CA ILE A 129 -28.89 -23.22 3.47
C ILE A 129 -28.78 -24.71 3.23
N ARG A 130 -27.77 -25.31 3.84
CA ARG A 130 -27.62 -26.76 3.82
C ARG A 130 -28.63 -27.38 4.76
N GLU A 131 -29.41 -28.35 4.28
CA GLU A 131 -30.46 -28.97 5.10
C GLU A 131 -29.90 -29.74 6.32
N SER A 132 -28.69 -30.29 6.21
CA SER A 132 -28.11 -31.14 7.26
C SER A 132 -27.72 -30.38 8.53
N ASP A 133 -27.22 -29.15 8.40
CA ASP A 133 -26.66 -28.38 9.51
C ASP A 133 -27.18 -26.93 9.58
N ARG A 134 -28.00 -26.52 8.61
CA ARG A 134 -28.56 -25.17 8.45
C ARG A 134 -27.52 -24.06 8.28
N CYS A 135 -26.29 -24.41 7.92
CA CYS A 135 -25.26 -23.44 7.59
C CYS A 135 -25.45 -22.84 6.19
N PHE A 136 -24.77 -21.73 5.89
CA PHE A 136 -24.68 -21.19 4.54
C PHE A 136 -24.02 -22.20 3.60
N ASP A 137 -24.66 -22.48 2.46
CA ASP A 137 -23.96 -23.09 1.32
C ASP A 137 -23.21 -22.02 0.53
N GLU A 138 -23.84 -20.86 0.33
CA GLU A 138 -23.24 -19.66 -0.27
C GLU A 138 -23.79 -18.41 0.41
N GLN A 139 -22.94 -17.42 0.65
CA GLN A 139 -23.35 -16.12 1.15
C GLN A 139 -23.69 -15.17 -0.01
N ASN A 140 -24.90 -14.61 -0.02
CA ASN A 140 -25.32 -13.67 -1.06
C ASN A 140 -24.80 -12.25 -0.78
N ASN A 141 -24.53 -11.50 -1.85
CA ASN A 141 -24.04 -10.12 -1.80
C ASN A 141 -25.10 -9.08 -1.34
N GLY A 142 -26.23 -9.51 -0.77
CA GLY A 142 -27.28 -8.61 -0.25
C GLY A 142 -28.28 -8.09 -1.29
N THR A 143 -28.34 -8.67 -2.49
CA THR A 143 -29.39 -8.39 -3.48
C THR A 143 -30.16 -9.67 -3.79
N TYR A 144 -31.49 -9.57 -3.76
CA TYR A 144 -32.42 -10.67 -4.01
C TYR A 144 -33.47 -10.26 -5.03
N TRP A 145 -34.10 -11.24 -5.67
CA TRP A 145 -35.10 -11.01 -6.71
C TRP A 145 -36.46 -11.55 -6.27
N VAL A 146 -37.52 -10.75 -6.43
CA VAL A 146 -38.89 -11.18 -6.16
C VAL A 146 -39.23 -12.40 -7.02
N GLY A 147 -39.86 -13.40 -6.40
CA GLY A 147 -40.33 -14.60 -7.09
C GLY A 147 -39.24 -15.59 -7.51
N TYR A 148 -37.95 -15.26 -7.28
CA TYR A 148 -36.85 -16.18 -7.55
C TYR A 148 -36.53 -17.07 -6.34
N PHE A 149 -36.75 -16.56 -5.12
CA PHE A 149 -36.55 -17.28 -3.87
C PHE A 149 -37.83 -17.24 -3.03
N ASP A 150 -38.15 -18.35 -2.36
CA ASP A 150 -39.32 -18.44 -1.47
C ASP A 150 -39.03 -17.92 -0.05
N SER A 151 -37.77 -18.04 0.37
CA SER A 151 -37.28 -17.61 1.68
C SER A 151 -35.93 -16.89 1.55
N ILE A 152 -35.69 -15.95 2.46
CA ILE A 152 -34.39 -15.36 2.74
C ILE A 152 -34.05 -15.71 4.20
N TYR A 153 -32.85 -16.24 4.41
CA TYR A 153 -32.36 -16.64 5.71
C TYR A 153 -31.31 -15.65 6.19
N LEU A 154 -31.41 -15.25 7.45
CA LEU A 154 -30.28 -14.78 8.21
C LEU A 154 -29.64 -15.97 8.88
N VAL A 155 -28.37 -16.21 8.58
CA VAL A 155 -27.61 -17.30 9.17
C VAL A 155 -26.47 -16.75 10.03
N ALA A 156 -26.19 -17.42 11.13
CA ALA A 156 -25.10 -17.09 12.05
C ALA A 156 -24.48 -18.38 12.58
N VAL A 157 -23.16 -18.39 12.75
CA VAL A 157 -22.45 -19.47 13.43
C VAL A 157 -22.36 -19.12 14.91
N ALA A 158 -23.18 -19.77 15.73
CA ALA A 158 -23.17 -19.63 17.17
C ALA A 158 -22.12 -20.58 17.77
N LEU A 159 -21.27 -20.06 18.63
CA LEU A 159 -20.22 -20.80 19.31
C LEU A 159 -20.40 -20.67 20.81
N ASN A 160 -20.24 -21.78 21.54
CA ASN A 160 -20.48 -21.87 23.00
C ASN A 160 -21.85 -21.27 23.40
N MET A 161 -22.91 -21.64 22.67
CA MET A 161 -24.25 -21.12 22.91
C MET A 161 -24.92 -21.86 24.07
N ASP A 162 -25.32 -21.11 25.09
CA ASP A 162 -25.98 -21.66 26.27
C ASP A 162 -27.44 -22.06 25.99
N ALA A 163 -27.91 -23.09 26.69
CA ALA A 163 -29.32 -23.46 26.70
C ALA A 163 -30.18 -22.28 27.18
N GLY A 164 -31.30 -22.02 26.51
CA GLY A 164 -32.17 -20.89 26.77
C GLY A 164 -31.76 -19.59 26.10
N THR A 165 -30.61 -19.54 25.42
CA THR A 165 -30.22 -18.37 24.61
C THR A 165 -31.29 -18.07 23.56
N GLN A 166 -31.84 -16.87 23.60
CA GLN A 166 -32.82 -16.40 22.64
C GLN A 166 -32.13 -15.60 21.53
N PHE A 167 -32.15 -16.13 20.31
CA PHE A 167 -31.69 -15.46 19.11
C PHE A 167 -32.91 -14.98 18.30
N ARG A 168 -33.03 -13.68 18.11
CA ARG A 168 -34.17 -13.02 17.48
C ARG A 168 -33.71 -12.20 16.30
N VAL A 169 -34.47 -12.27 15.21
CA VAL A 169 -34.27 -11.45 14.01
C VAL A 169 -35.56 -10.68 13.75
N ASN A 170 -35.46 -9.35 13.82
CA ASN A 170 -36.51 -8.44 13.42
C ASN A 170 -36.27 -8.05 11.97
N TRP A 171 -37.21 -8.44 11.09
CA TRP A 171 -37.20 -8.08 9.69
C TRP A 171 -37.89 -6.73 9.52
N LEU A 172 -37.17 -5.77 8.95
CA LEU A 172 -37.65 -4.43 8.69
C LEU A 172 -37.63 -4.14 7.19
N ARG A 173 -38.61 -3.38 6.72
CA ARG A 173 -38.66 -2.85 5.36
C ARG A 173 -38.81 -1.33 5.45
N GLU A 174 -37.90 -0.60 4.83
CA GLU A 174 -37.85 0.87 4.93
C GLU A 174 -37.87 1.38 6.39
N GLY A 175 -37.29 0.60 7.31
CA GLY A 175 -37.27 0.90 8.75
C GLY A 175 -38.54 0.51 9.52
N GLU A 176 -39.59 0.06 8.85
CA GLU A 176 -40.81 -0.44 9.47
C GLU A 176 -40.67 -1.93 9.81
N PHE A 177 -41.09 -2.33 11.01
CA PHE A 177 -41.12 -3.74 11.41
C PHE A 177 -42.16 -4.52 10.59
N ILE A 178 -41.73 -5.62 9.98
CA ILE A 178 -42.58 -6.50 9.18
C ILE A 178 -42.87 -7.80 9.93
N GLN A 179 -41.82 -8.48 10.40
CA GLN A 179 -41.92 -9.81 10.96
C GLN A 179 -40.79 -10.06 11.96
N GLU A 180 -41.05 -10.94 12.92
CA GLU A 180 -40.05 -11.45 13.84
C GLU A 180 -39.84 -12.95 13.62
N SER A 181 -38.58 -13.37 13.64
CA SER A 181 -38.19 -14.77 13.70
C SER A 181 -37.44 -15.00 15.01
N VAL A 182 -37.79 -16.06 15.74
CA VAL A 182 -37.19 -16.38 17.05
C VAL A 182 -36.67 -17.80 17.05
N TYR A 183 -35.47 -17.97 17.60
CA TYR A 183 -34.89 -19.26 17.96
C TYR A 183 -34.52 -19.23 19.45
N VAL A 184 -34.82 -20.31 20.16
CA VAL A 184 -34.40 -20.51 21.55
C VAL A 184 -33.56 -21.77 21.60
N ALA A 185 -32.31 -21.64 22.04
CA ALA A 185 -31.39 -22.77 22.15
C ALA A 185 -31.96 -23.82 23.12
N PRO A 186 -32.27 -25.04 22.66
CA PRO A 186 -32.89 -26.04 23.54
C PRO A 186 -31.88 -26.67 24.50
N VAL A 187 -30.61 -26.71 24.10
CA VAL A 187 -29.48 -27.27 24.84
C VAL A 187 -28.25 -26.42 24.57
N PHE A 188 -27.20 -26.64 25.38
CA PHE A 188 -25.89 -26.08 25.10
C PHE A 188 -25.33 -26.65 23.79
N ALA A 189 -24.71 -25.79 22.98
CA ALA A 189 -24.03 -26.19 21.75
C ALA A 189 -22.70 -25.45 21.62
N GLU A 190 -21.60 -26.21 21.52
CA GLU A 190 -20.27 -25.65 21.29
C GLU A 190 -20.16 -24.99 19.91
N TYR A 191 -20.85 -25.55 18.92
CA TYR A 191 -20.92 -25.06 17.55
C TYR A 191 -22.30 -25.37 16.97
N GLN A 192 -23.00 -24.34 16.47
CA GLN A 192 -24.28 -24.51 15.78
C GLN A 192 -24.52 -23.39 14.77
N CYS A 193 -24.93 -23.74 13.55
CA CYS A 193 -25.50 -22.77 12.62
C CYS A 193 -26.97 -22.50 12.95
N LEU A 194 -27.30 -21.22 13.08
CA LEU A 194 -28.66 -20.74 13.25
C LEU A 194 -29.13 -20.19 11.92
N ALA A 195 -30.30 -20.61 11.45
CA ALA A 195 -30.92 -20.06 10.24
C ALA A 195 -32.36 -19.63 10.55
N LEU A 196 -32.57 -18.32 10.59
CA LEU A 196 -33.89 -17.72 10.80
C LEU A 196 -34.35 -17.11 9.50
N GLU A 197 -35.59 -17.42 9.11
CA GLU A 197 -36.10 -17.06 7.79
C GLU A 197 -37.16 -15.97 7.82
N ILE A 198 -37.23 -15.22 6.72
CA ILE A 198 -38.41 -14.53 6.23
C ILE A 198 -38.82 -15.14 4.89
N SER A 199 -40.11 -15.37 4.70
CA SER A 199 -40.67 -16.01 3.52
C SER A 199 -42.01 -15.37 3.17
N ASN A 200 -42.51 -15.60 1.96
CA ASN A 200 -43.82 -15.07 1.55
C ASN A 200 -44.99 -15.52 2.43
N ASN A 201 -44.82 -16.55 3.26
CA ASN A 201 -45.84 -17.03 4.19
C ASN A 201 -45.88 -16.25 5.51
N ASN A 202 -44.77 -15.64 5.93
CA ASN A 202 -44.66 -14.93 7.22
C ASN A 202 -44.33 -13.43 7.07
N GLY A 203 -43.88 -12.99 5.89
CA GLY A 203 -43.62 -11.60 5.56
C GLY A 203 -43.45 -11.46 4.06
N GLN A 204 -44.40 -10.79 3.40
CA GLN A 204 -44.40 -10.69 1.95
C GLN A 204 -43.08 -10.08 1.43
N LEU A 205 -42.34 -10.85 0.62
CA LEU A 205 -41.06 -10.44 0.05
C LEU A 205 -41.30 -9.48 -1.13
N THR A 206 -41.56 -8.22 -0.82
CA THR A 206 -41.76 -7.15 -1.81
C THR A 206 -40.45 -6.44 -2.14
N PRO A 207 -40.35 -5.81 -3.33
CA PRO A 207 -39.22 -4.94 -3.64
C PRO A 207 -39.03 -3.82 -2.61
N GLY A 208 -37.78 -3.44 -2.37
CA GLY A 208 -37.42 -2.35 -1.46
C GLY A 208 -36.12 -2.58 -0.70
N HIS A 209 -35.81 -1.66 0.21
CA HIS A 209 -34.73 -1.79 1.18
C HIS A 209 -35.21 -2.52 2.42
N TRP A 210 -34.46 -3.55 2.77
CA TRP A 210 -34.74 -4.42 3.91
C TRP A 210 -33.58 -4.40 4.90
N ALA A 211 -33.91 -4.69 6.15
CA ALA A 211 -32.94 -4.89 7.21
C ALA A 211 -33.35 -6.08 8.08
N ALA A 212 -32.35 -6.79 8.58
CA ALA A 212 -32.49 -7.84 9.58
C ALA A 212 -31.73 -7.38 10.82
N SER A 213 -32.47 -6.93 11.84
CA SER A 213 -31.92 -6.50 13.12
C SER A 213 -31.86 -7.68 14.08
N ILE A 214 -30.67 -7.99 14.57
CA ILE A 214 -30.38 -9.17 15.37
C ILE A 214 -30.33 -8.79 16.84
N VAL A 215 -31.05 -9.53 17.66
CA VAL A 215 -31.13 -9.35 19.11
C VAL A 215 -30.85 -10.69 19.78
N VAL A 216 -29.96 -10.70 20.76
CA VAL A 216 -29.61 -11.89 21.55
C VAL A 216 -29.91 -11.63 23.01
N ASN A 217 -30.77 -12.45 23.62
CA ASN A 217 -31.19 -12.31 25.01
C ASN A 217 -31.73 -10.91 25.36
N GLY A 218 -32.38 -10.25 24.40
CA GLY A 218 -32.92 -8.88 24.54
C GLY A 218 -31.92 -7.77 24.19
N GLU A 219 -30.64 -8.07 24.02
CA GLU A 219 -29.61 -7.08 23.67
C GLU A 219 -29.38 -7.02 22.16
N PRO A 220 -29.32 -5.81 21.56
CA PRO A 220 -29.03 -5.67 20.14
C PRO A 220 -27.60 -6.09 19.84
N LEU A 221 -27.44 -6.99 18.87
CA LEU A 221 -26.13 -7.46 18.42
C LEU A 221 -25.63 -6.66 17.21
N MET A 222 -26.39 -6.69 16.10
CA MET A 222 -26.06 -5.97 14.87
C MET A 222 -27.27 -5.93 13.92
N THR A 223 -27.14 -5.17 12.82
CA THR A 223 -28.15 -5.12 11.75
C THR A 223 -27.49 -5.41 10.40
N ARG A 224 -28.15 -6.23 9.57
CA ARG A 224 -27.76 -6.51 8.18
C ARG A 224 -28.78 -5.92 7.22
N THR A 225 -28.32 -5.17 6.23
CA THR A 225 -29.19 -4.58 5.20
C THR A 225 -29.10 -5.36 3.90
N PHE A 226 -30.20 -5.43 3.16
CA PHE A 226 -30.27 -6.04 1.84
C PHE A 226 -31.34 -5.37 0.99
N THR A 227 -31.35 -5.67 -0.31
CA THR A 227 -32.35 -5.17 -1.23
C THR A 227 -33.07 -6.31 -1.91
N ILE A 228 -34.38 -6.15 -2.09
CA ILE A 228 -35.18 -7.01 -2.94
C ILE A 228 -35.57 -6.19 -4.17
N GLN A 229 -35.33 -6.73 -5.36
CA GLN A 229 -35.59 -6.07 -6.64
C GLN A 229 -36.56 -6.91 -7.48
N ASN A 230 -37.26 -6.26 -8.42
CA ASN A 230 -37.98 -7.00 -9.46
C ASN A 230 -36.97 -7.67 -10.39
N GLN A 231 -37.26 -8.90 -10.85
CA GLN A 231 -36.40 -9.56 -11.83
C GLN A 231 -36.14 -8.64 -13.05
N PRO A 232 -34.90 -8.64 -13.58
CA PRO A 232 -34.57 -7.87 -14.79
C PRO A 232 -35.34 -8.34 -16.03
#